data_AF-A0A830DCP7-F1
#
_entry.id   AF-A0A830DCP7-F1
#
_cell.length_a   1.000
_cell.length_b   1.000
_cell.length_c   1.000
_cell.angle_alpha   90.00
_cell.angle_beta   90.00
_cell.angle_gamma   90.00
#
_symmetry.space_group_name_H-M   'P 1'
#
loop_
_entity.id
_entity.type
_entity.pdbx_description
1 polymer ?
#
loop_
_entity_poly.entity_id
_entity_poly.type
_entity_poly.pdbx_seq_one_letter_code
_entity_poly.pdbx_strand_id
1 'polypeptide(L)'
;MAVRVMNGSTIFRCCTVSPPLAALRCCLHSTQRQHRSVECHSSTRFSISRRIQCRLISSGYGRVAIRRRYSTQSLVDMVVEELDSLRKRGRVRASNKLELKSSEELLENKFGKQVLQKGLLLEFRKDPERVLLAVVQKPDGKKNWIVSDQNGVMASVKPQQITYIVPGIKDFDHTDITNFVQKAQDNLDPALLEFAWIELLEKNKSTTVEELAEMIFGSAEPLESYSAHLLLAKDEIYFTVLATKGSYSTYGPRPAVQVEELTRRKRAKEAAEKELEDFVNLLKSARNMPLHAKPPKSTWSSEEKNEKKIDALQAYAIDDCRNEDEKKTAGLILKAMGFSKTSSAAVNLLIDIGYFPVHVNLDLLKLNIRTDYPEKIIAAAENLLSESPDLDEVDRTDLTHLKVYAIDVDEADELDDALSATRLQDGRIKIWIHVADPSRLVKPGSMIDKEAMKRGTSVFLPTATYPMFPERLAMEGMSLKQGERCKSVSVSVVLHSDGCIAEYSVENSVIKPTYMLTYESATELLHLNLEEEAELRLLSEAAALRFQWRRGQGAIDTSTIETRIKVTNPDDPEPSIKLYVENQADPAMRLVSEMMILCNEVIATLGCLNNLPLP
;
A
#
# COMPACT_ATOMS: atom_id res chain seq x y z
N MET A 1 30.44 -10.55 -19.58
CA MET A 1 31.34 -9.38 -19.72
C MET A 1 30.87 -8.32 -18.75
N ALA A 2 31.80 -7.76 -17.98
CA ALA A 2 31.56 -7.04 -16.74
C ALA A 2 30.81 -5.70 -16.90
N VAL A 3 29.86 -5.46 -15.99
CA VAL A 3 29.21 -4.16 -15.75
C VAL A 3 30.19 -3.27 -14.99
N ARG A 4 30.55 -2.12 -15.57
CA ARG A 4 31.34 -1.07 -14.91
C ARG A 4 30.37 -0.05 -14.32
N VAL A 5 30.31 -0.04 -12.99
CA VAL A 5 29.71 1.04 -12.19
C VAL A 5 30.71 2.20 -12.16
N MET A 6 30.27 3.40 -12.53
CA MET A 6 31.01 4.64 -12.29
C MET A 6 30.16 5.55 -11.41
N ASN A 7 30.57 5.68 -10.14
CA ASN A 7 30.24 6.80 -9.27
C ASN A 7 31.11 7.99 -9.68
N GLY A 8 30.49 9.17 -9.80
CA GLY A 8 31.18 10.44 -10.02
C GLY A 8 30.50 11.57 -9.26
N SER A 9 31.21 12.08 -8.25
CA SER A 9 30.84 13.20 -7.39
C SER A 9 31.16 14.55 -8.05
N THR A 10 30.35 15.59 -7.83
CA THR A 10 30.71 16.99 -8.14
C THR A 10 29.97 17.91 -7.17
N ILE A 11 30.61 18.41 -6.10
CA ILE A 11 31.30 19.72 -5.97
C ILE A 11 30.45 20.89 -6.49
N PHE A 12 29.70 21.52 -5.59
CA PHE A 12 29.14 22.87 -5.79
C PHE A 12 30.24 23.92 -5.57
N ARG A 13 30.61 24.65 -6.62
CA ARG A 13 31.28 25.96 -6.52
C ARG A 13 30.27 27.05 -6.82
N CYS A 14 30.05 27.91 -5.84
CA CYS A 14 29.27 29.13 -5.96
C CYS A 14 30.12 30.20 -6.65
N CYS A 15 29.60 30.82 -7.72
CA CYS A 15 30.15 32.05 -8.29
C CYS A 15 28.99 33.03 -8.49
N THR A 16 28.95 34.02 -7.62
CA THR A 16 28.07 35.19 -7.69
C THR A 16 28.63 36.16 -8.73
N VAL A 17 27.83 36.52 -9.73
CA VAL A 17 28.08 37.69 -10.59
C VAL A 17 26.82 38.54 -10.59
N SER A 18 26.92 39.74 -10.02
CA SER A 18 25.88 40.77 -10.03
C SER A 18 25.83 41.47 -11.40
N PRO A 19 24.64 41.87 -11.91
CA PRO A 19 24.55 42.78 -13.05
C PRO A 19 24.62 44.26 -12.60
N PRO A 20 25.09 45.19 -13.45
CA PRO A 20 25.14 46.60 -13.12
C PRO A 20 23.79 47.30 -13.38
N LEU A 21 23.54 48.30 -12.55
CA LEU A 21 22.42 49.25 -12.58
C LEU A 21 22.43 50.10 -13.86
N ALA A 22 21.27 50.22 -14.51
CA ALA A 22 20.98 51.30 -15.44
C ALA A 22 19.60 51.92 -15.15
N ALA A 23 19.63 53.24 -15.06
CA ALA A 23 18.62 54.17 -14.59
C ALA A 23 17.25 54.11 -15.30
N LEU A 24 16.19 54.19 -14.52
CA LEU A 24 14.87 54.65 -14.98
C LEU A 24 14.38 55.79 -14.06
N ARG A 25 14.11 56.92 -14.71
CA ARG A 25 13.68 58.19 -14.14
C ARG A 25 12.27 58.10 -13.56
N CYS A 26 12.09 58.77 -12.43
CA CYS A 26 10.80 59.05 -11.80
C CYS A 26 9.83 59.79 -12.73
N CYS A 27 8.58 59.32 -12.76
CA CYS A 27 7.40 60.17 -12.93
C CYS A 27 6.41 59.81 -11.81
N LEU A 28 6.30 60.70 -10.82
CA LEU A 28 5.31 60.68 -9.75
C LEU A 28 3.99 61.24 -10.30
N HIS A 29 2.89 60.49 -10.18
CA HIS A 29 1.53 61.05 -10.13
C HIS A 29 0.77 60.41 -8.97
N SER A 30 0.39 61.25 -8.02
CA SER A 30 -0.48 60.97 -6.88
C SER A 30 -1.95 61.09 -7.29
N THR A 31 -2.83 60.23 -6.76
CA THR A 31 -4.18 60.65 -6.31
C THR A 31 -4.89 59.58 -5.46
N GLN A 32 -5.16 60.00 -4.22
CA GLN A 32 -6.29 59.76 -3.29
C GLN A 32 -7.19 58.51 -3.33
N ARG A 33 -7.37 57.99 -2.10
CA ARG A 33 -8.42 57.11 -1.55
C ARG A 33 -9.86 57.54 -1.90
N GLN A 34 -10.77 56.55 -1.94
CA GLN A 34 -12.07 56.63 -1.23
C GLN A 34 -12.66 55.24 -0.91
N HIS A 35 -13.09 55.08 0.34
CA HIS A 35 -13.95 54.00 0.85
C HIS A 35 -15.42 54.32 0.55
N ARG A 36 -16.25 53.30 0.27
CA ARG A 36 -17.70 53.35 0.51
C ARG A 36 -18.21 52.02 1.09
N SER A 37 -18.93 52.15 2.20
CA SER A 37 -19.81 51.19 2.85
C SER A 37 -21.25 51.41 2.38
N VAL A 38 -22.05 50.35 2.29
CA VAL A 38 -23.52 50.43 2.23
C VAL A 38 -24.12 49.26 3.03
N GLU A 39 -24.92 49.59 4.04
CA GLU A 39 -25.90 48.73 4.71
C GLU A 39 -27.25 48.80 3.96
N CYS A 40 -28.09 47.75 4.03
CA CYS A 40 -29.51 47.93 4.34
C CYS A 40 -30.28 46.62 4.62
N HIS A 41 -30.85 46.59 5.82
CA HIS A 41 -32.18 46.17 6.26
C HIS A 41 -32.91 44.87 5.83
N SER A 42 -33.23 44.15 6.90
CA SER A 42 -34.30 43.20 7.20
C SER A 42 -35.74 43.56 6.78
N SER A 43 -36.58 42.53 6.60
CA SER A 43 -37.92 42.49 7.23
C SER A 43 -38.48 41.06 7.37
N THR A 44 -39.18 40.87 8.49
CA THR A 44 -39.79 39.67 9.08
C THR A 44 -41.31 39.67 8.98
N ARG A 45 -41.97 38.49 9.07
CA ARG A 45 -43.27 38.22 9.77
C ARG A 45 -43.54 36.68 9.78
N PHE A 46 -43.52 35.96 10.92
CA PHE A 46 -44.61 35.61 11.89
C PHE A 46 -45.77 34.79 11.26
N SER A 47 -46.37 33.71 11.79
CA SER A 47 -46.33 32.90 13.04
C SER A 47 -47.33 31.72 12.88
N ILE A 48 -47.33 30.58 13.61
CA ILE A 48 -48.02 30.32 14.90
C ILE A 48 -47.89 28.81 15.30
N SER A 49 -47.48 28.54 16.56
CA SER A 49 -47.88 27.46 17.52
C SER A 49 -47.65 25.97 17.16
N ARG A 50 -47.22 25.05 18.04
CA ARG A 50 -47.49 24.90 19.49
C ARG A 50 -46.47 23.94 20.15
N ARG A 51 -46.24 24.21 21.45
CA ARG A 51 -45.41 23.55 22.48
C ARG A 51 -45.55 22.01 22.63
N ILE A 52 -44.47 21.36 23.09
CA ILE A 52 -44.24 20.72 24.42
C ILE A 52 -42.69 20.70 24.58
N GLN A 53 -42.03 21.58 25.37
CA GLN A 53 -41.83 21.60 26.84
C GLN A 53 -40.99 20.39 27.31
N CYS A 54 -39.89 20.48 28.07
CA CYS A 54 -39.04 21.54 28.66
C CYS A 54 -37.73 20.82 29.09
N ARG A 55 -36.54 21.38 28.86
CA ARG A 55 -35.78 22.29 29.77
C ARG A 55 -35.32 21.61 31.08
N LEU A 56 -34.10 21.84 31.60
CA LEU A 56 -33.49 23.13 31.92
C LEU A 56 -31.95 22.97 32.06
N ILE A 57 -31.09 23.82 31.46
CA ILE A 57 -30.57 25.16 31.90
C ILE A 57 -29.38 24.99 32.89
N SER A 58 -28.27 25.75 32.88
CA SER A 58 -27.87 27.11 32.41
C SER A 58 -26.33 27.14 32.31
N SER A 59 -25.71 27.86 31.36
CA SER A 59 -25.19 29.26 31.45
C SER A 59 -24.15 29.48 32.58
N GLY A 60 -22.98 30.09 32.38
CA GLY A 60 -22.42 30.79 31.23
C GLY A 60 -21.06 31.43 31.57
N TYR A 61 -20.61 32.29 30.64
CA TYR A 61 -19.52 33.30 30.73
C TYR A 61 -18.05 32.88 30.69
N GLY A 62 -17.31 33.54 29.78
CA GLY A 62 -15.90 33.91 29.99
C GLY A 62 -14.92 33.52 28.88
N ARG A 63 -14.80 34.33 27.82
CA ARG A 63 -13.57 34.37 27.01
C ARG A 63 -12.45 35.00 27.86
N VAL A 64 -11.44 34.21 28.19
CA VAL A 64 -10.08 34.71 28.49
C VAL A 64 -9.11 33.89 27.66
N ALA A 65 -8.45 34.54 26.71
CA ALA A 65 -7.29 34.00 26.02
C ALA A 65 -6.13 33.92 27.03
N ILE A 66 -5.74 32.70 27.41
CA ILE A 66 -4.44 32.44 28.02
C ILE A 66 -3.74 31.39 27.16
N ARG A 67 -2.75 31.85 26.39
CA ARG A 67 -1.65 31.01 25.89
C ARG A 67 -1.05 30.26 27.09
N ARG A 68 -1.25 28.95 27.19
CA ARG A 68 -0.36 28.08 27.98
C ARG A 68 0.45 27.22 27.01
N ARG A 69 1.70 27.61 26.85
CA ARG A 69 2.78 26.72 26.41
C ARG A 69 2.83 25.57 27.41
N TYR A 70 2.63 24.34 26.96
CA TYR A 70 3.07 23.20 27.74
C TYR A 70 4.59 23.15 27.64
N SER A 71 5.24 23.54 28.74
CA SER A 71 6.64 23.21 28.97
C SER A 71 6.75 21.70 29.14
N THR A 72 7.67 21.07 28.41
CA THR A 72 8.00 19.65 28.45
C THR A 72 8.43 19.15 29.84
N GLN A 73 8.58 20.03 30.84
CA GLN A 73 8.90 19.68 32.22
C GLN A 73 7.76 18.91 32.94
N SER A 74 6.49 19.20 32.65
CA SER A 74 5.35 18.66 33.43
C SER A 74 5.07 17.16 33.20
N LEU A 75 5.50 16.60 32.07
CA LEU A 75 5.36 15.16 31.79
C LEU A 75 6.52 14.36 32.37
N VAL A 76 7.70 14.95 32.47
CA VAL A 76 8.88 14.31 33.06
C VAL A 76 8.71 14.21 34.57
N ASP A 77 8.20 15.25 35.24
CA ASP A 77 7.98 15.22 36.69
C ASP A 77 6.91 14.18 37.09
N MET A 78 5.89 13.99 36.26
CA MET A 78 4.83 12.99 36.50
C MET A 78 5.36 11.55 36.36
N VAL A 79 6.23 11.31 35.36
CA VAL A 79 6.88 10.00 35.15
C VAL A 79 7.96 9.74 36.21
N VAL A 80 8.64 10.78 36.71
CA VAL A 80 9.62 10.65 37.80
C VAL A 80 8.93 10.37 39.14
N GLU A 81 7.79 10.99 39.45
CA GLU A 81 6.99 10.65 40.65
C GLU A 81 6.44 9.21 40.58
N GLU A 82 6.04 8.73 39.40
CA GLU A 82 5.56 7.36 39.22
C GLU A 82 6.70 6.33 39.35
N LEU A 83 7.89 6.63 38.81
CA LEU A 83 9.10 5.80 38.97
C LEU A 83 9.65 5.80 40.41
N ASP A 84 9.54 6.92 41.15
CA ASP A 84 9.90 6.97 42.58
C ASP A 84 8.88 6.23 43.46
N SER A 85 7.60 6.18 43.06
CA SER A 85 6.59 5.34 43.70
C SER A 85 6.86 3.85 43.52
N LEU A 86 7.44 3.46 42.37
CA LEU A 86 7.86 2.08 42.06
C LEU A 86 9.18 1.72 42.75
N ARG A 87 10.12 2.66 42.87
CA ARG A 87 11.38 2.46 43.64
C ARG A 87 11.15 2.35 45.15
N LYS A 88 10.12 3.01 45.71
CA LYS A 88 9.74 2.85 47.13
C LYS A 88 9.06 1.50 47.43
N ARG A 89 8.55 0.77 46.43
CA ARG A 89 7.97 -0.58 46.62
C ARG A 89 8.99 -1.72 46.50
N GLY A 90 10.23 -1.43 46.11
CA GLY A 90 11.30 -2.40 45.91
C GLY A 90 12.35 -2.41 47.02
N ARG A 91 11.97 -2.37 48.31
CA ARG A 91 12.87 -2.65 49.45
C ARG A 91 12.11 -2.76 50.78
N VAL A 92 11.42 -3.87 51.01
CA VAL A 92 11.14 -4.36 52.39
C VAL A 92 11.31 -5.87 52.40
N ARG A 93 12.46 -6.30 52.91
CA ARG A 93 12.77 -7.67 53.31
C ARG A 93 12.83 -7.65 54.84
N ALA A 94 12.09 -8.56 55.48
CA ALA A 94 11.98 -8.80 56.93
C ALA A 94 11.42 -7.62 57.75
N SER A 95 10.40 -7.78 58.61
CA SER A 95 10.24 -8.82 59.62
C SER A 95 8.78 -8.78 60.08
N ASN A 96 8.07 -9.91 60.11
CA ASN A 96 6.98 -10.09 61.06
C ASN A 96 6.93 -11.56 61.46
N LYS A 97 7.39 -11.77 62.68
CA LYS A 97 7.36 -13.02 63.43
C LYS A 97 5.99 -13.04 64.11
N LEU A 98 5.08 -13.88 63.64
CA LEU A 98 3.90 -14.28 64.42
C LEU A 98 3.77 -15.79 64.34
N GLU A 99 3.70 -16.38 65.53
CA GLU A 99 3.74 -17.79 65.83
C GLU A 99 2.53 -18.55 65.24
N LEU A 100 2.79 -19.62 64.52
CA LEU A 100 1.86 -20.74 64.36
C LEU A 100 2.66 -22.02 64.59
N LYS A 101 2.42 -22.60 65.77
CA LYS A 101 2.99 -23.84 66.24
C LYS A 101 2.52 -25.01 65.36
N SER A 102 3.45 -25.95 65.15
CA SER A 102 3.25 -27.38 64.88
C SER A 102 2.44 -27.77 63.64
N SER A 103 3.12 -27.85 62.49
CA SER A 103 2.88 -28.87 61.45
C SER A 103 4.14 -29.16 60.60
N GLU A 104 5.34 -28.87 61.12
CA GLU A 104 6.63 -29.16 60.46
C GLU A 104 7.24 -30.50 60.89
N GLU A 105 6.69 -31.20 61.89
CA GLU A 105 7.21 -32.50 62.37
C GLU A 105 6.48 -33.74 61.82
N LEU A 106 5.55 -33.59 60.86
CA LEU A 106 4.76 -34.71 60.31
C LEU A 106 4.95 -34.99 58.81
N LEU A 107 5.80 -34.23 58.10
CA LEU A 107 6.07 -34.45 56.66
C LEU A 107 7.53 -34.77 56.33
N GLU A 108 8.44 -34.86 57.30
CA GLU A 108 9.79 -35.38 57.08
C GLU A 108 9.89 -36.92 57.07
N ASN A 109 8.77 -37.62 57.26
CA ASN A 109 8.76 -39.07 57.49
C ASN A 109 7.96 -39.92 56.48
N LYS A 110 7.86 -39.52 55.20
CA LYS A 110 7.27 -40.43 54.18
C LYS A 110 7.95 -40.64 52.82
N PHE A 111 8.94 -39.88 52.37
CA PHE A 111 9.65 -40.24 51.12
C PHE A 111 11.13 -39.84 51.19
N GLY A 112 11.97 -40.77 51.66
CA GLY A 112 13.42 -40.60 51.71
C GLY A 112 14.04 -40.46 50.32
N LYS A 113 15.22 -39.83 50.24
CA LYS A 113 16.10 -39.80 49.05
C LYS A 113 16.10 -41.16 48.35
N GLN A 114 15.33 -41.31 47.27
CA GLN A 114 15.29 -42.54 46.51
C GLN A 114 16.61 -42.63 45.73
N VAL A 115 17.54 -43.44 46.25
CA VAL A 115 18.77 -43.79 45.56
C VAL A 115 18.36 -44.55 44.30
N LEU A 116 18.81 -44.11 43.12
CA LEU A 116 18.56 -44.83 41.87
C LEU A 116 19.01 -46.29 42.03
N GLN A 117 18.12 -47.21 41.70
CA GLN A 117 18.33 -48.65 41.80
C GLN A 117 18.07 -49.28 40.42
N LYS A 118 18.69 -50.43 40.16
CA LYS A 118 18.41 -51.20 38.96
C LYS A 118 16.92 -51.57 38.91
N GLY A 119 16.32 -51.51 37.73
CA GLY A 119 14.94 -51.91 37.45
C GLY A 119 13.88 -50.80 37.59
N LEU A 120 14.27 -49.58 38.00
CA LEU A 120 13.38 -48.41 37.99
C LEU A 120 13.06 -47.93 36.57
N LEU A 121 11.83 -47.49 36.33
CA LEU A 121 11.41 -46.82 35.10
C LEU A 121 11.51 -45.30 35.26
N LEU A 122 12.24 -44.62 34.36
CA LEU A 122 12.41 -43.17 34.39
C LEU A 122 12.24 -42.53 33.02
N GLU A 123 11.86 -41.26 33.03
CA GLU A 123 11.81 -40.38 31.88
C GLU A 123 13.06 -39.50 31.88
N PHE A 124 13.73 -39.38 30.73
CA PHE A 124 14.88 -38.49 30.58
C PHE A 124 14.88 -37.76 29.24
N ARG A 125 15.52 -36.59 29.23
CA ARG A 125 15.69 -35.74 28.05
C ARG A 125 17.03 -36.02 27.39
N LYS A 126 16.99 -36.58 26.17
CA LYS A 126 18.19 -36.84 25.36
C LYS A 126 18.65 -35.58 24.62
N ASP A 127 17.70 -34.88 23.99
CA ASP A 127 17.86 -33.62 23.26
C ASP A 127 16.69 -32.67 23.60
N PRO A 128 16.74 -31.35 23.32
CA PRO A 128 15.68 -30.41 23.69
C PRO A 128 14.27 -30.81 23.23
N GLU A 129 14.16 -31.58 22.14
CA GLU A 129 12.91 -32.00 21.51
C GLU A 129 12.54 -33.48 21.77
N ARG A 130 13.40 -34.26 22.44
CA ARG A 130 13.21 -35.72 22.58
C ARG A 130 13.31 -36.17 24.04
N VAL A 131 12.15 -36.55 24.58
CA VAL A 131 11.97 -37.12 25.91
C VAL A 131 11.62 -38.60 25.75
N LEU A 132 12.30 -39.47 26.51
CA LEU A 132 12.19 -40.93 26.38
C LEU A 132 12.05 -41.59 27.75
N LEU A 133 11.29 -42.69 27.79
CA LEU A 133 11.26 -43.61 28.93
C LEU A 133 12.35 -44.67 28.78
N ALA A 134 12.99 -45.02 29.90
CA ALA A 134 13.99 -46.08 29.95
C ALA A 134 14.06 -46.73 31.32
N VAL A 135 14.55 -47.97 31.35
CA VAL A 135 14.76 -48.74 32.59
C VAL A 135 16.20 -48.60 33.05
N VAL A 136 16.41 -48.36 34.34
CA VAL A 136 17.74 -48.26 34.95
C VAL A 136 18.41 -49.63 35.01
N GLN A 137 19.62 -49.76 34.47
CA GLN A 137 20.33 -51.05 34.41
C GLN A 137 21.49 -51.13 35.39
N LYS A 138 22.48 -50.22 35.29
CA LYS A 138 23.67 -50.25 36.12
C LYS A 138 24.28 -48.86 36.30
N PRO A 139 25.01 -48.60 37.41
CA PRO A 139 25.74 -47.34 37.58
C PRO A 139 26.86 -47.21 36.54
N ASP A 140 27.08 -45.98 36.09
CA ASP A 140 28.13 -45.59 35.14
C ASP A 140 29.01 -44.52 35.77
N GLY A 141 30.08 -44.96 36.44
CA GLY A 141 30.95 -44.11 37.24
C GLY A 141 30.32 -43.66 38.56
N LYS A 142 30.72 -42.47 39.07
CA LYS A 142 30.33 -42.00 40.42
C LYS A 142 28.94 -41.38 40.50
N LYS A 143 28.37 -40.92 39.38
CA LYS A 143 27.13 -40.12 39.37
C LYS A 143 26.15 -40.44 38.24
N ASN A 144 26.58 -41.12 37.17
CA ASN A 144 25.71 -41.41 36.03
C ASN A 144 25.16 -42.83 36.09
N TRP A 145 24.15 -43.10 35.27
CA TRP A 145 23.50 -44.40 35.17
C TRP A 145 23.34 -44.81 33.72
N ILE A 146 23.55 -46.09 33.42
CA ILE A 146 23.18 -46.67 32.14
C ILE A 146 21.71 -47.12 32.22
N VAL A 147 20.93 -46.66 31.26
CA VAL A 147 19.51 -47.00 31.10
C VAL A 147 19.30 -47.70 29.75
N SER A 148 18.30 -48.59 29.67
CA SER A 148 17.88 -49.28 28.44
C SER A 148 16.55 -48.71 27.94
N ASP A 149 16.50 -48.28 26.68
CA ASP A 149 15.27 -47.85 26.03
C ASP A 149 14.37 -49.03 25.61
N GLN A 150 13.22 -48.72 24.98
CA GLN A 150 12.25 -49.68 24.45
C GLN A 150 12.81 -50.71 23.44
N ASN A 151 13.96 -50.43 22.83
CA ASN A 151 14.64 -51.31 21.88
C ASN A 151 15.86 -52.02 22.51
N GLY A 152 16.06 -51.85 23.82
CA GLY A 152 17.21 -52.40 24.55
C GLY A 152 18.51 -51.62 24.31
N VAL A 153 18.46 -50.44 23.67
CA VAL A 153 19.65 -49.62 23.44
C VAL A 153 20.06 -48.96 24.76
N MET A 154 21.33 -49.13 25.09
CA MET A 154 21.91 -48.65 26.34
C MET A 154 22.44 -47.23 26.20
N ALA A 155 22.01 -46.32 27.07
CA ALA A 155 22.46 -44.93 27.09
C ALA A 155 22.92 -44.50 28.49
N SER A 156 23.99 -43.71 28.57
CA SER A 156 24.44 -43.10 29.83
C SER A 156 23.68 -41.80 30.08
N VAL A 157 23.02 -41.69 31.24
CA VAL A 157 22.17 -40.56 31.62
C VAL A 157 22.74 -39.89 32.87
N LYS A 158 22.88 -38.57 32.81
CA LYS A 158 23.26 -37.74 33.96
C LYS A 158 22.01 -37.47 34.82
N PRO A 159 22.14 -37.34 36.15
CA PRO A 159 20.98 -37.05 37.03
C PRO A 159 20.17 -35.80 36.63
N GLN A 160 20.80 -34.81 36.00
CA GLN A 160 20.15 -33.57 35.54
C GLN A 160 19.28 -33.76 34.29
N GLN A 161 19.45 -34.86 33.56
CA GLN A 161 18.68 -35.17 32.36
C GLN A 161 17.39 -35.94 32.69
N ILE A 162 17.27 -36.47 33.91
CA ILE A 162 16.10 -37.20 34.37
C ILE A 162 14.99 -36.18 34.66
N THR A 163 13.88 -36.31 33.94
CA THR A 163 12.73 -35.41 34.05
C THR A 163 11.69 -35.95 35.04
N TYR A 164 11.53 -37.28 35.12
CA TYR A 164 10.59 -37.92 36.04
C TYR A 164 11.01 -39.36 36.34
N ILE A 165 10.66 -39.88 37.52
CA ILE A 165 10.85 -41.29 37.88
C ILE A 165 9.49 -41.85 38.22
N VAL A 166 9.09 -42.93 37.56
CA VAL A 166 7.76 -43.52 37.76
C VAL A 166 7.73 -44.22 39.13
N PRO A 167 6.83 -43.82 40.05
CA PRO A 167 6.78 -44.37 41.39
C PRO A 167 6.33 -45.85 41.38
N GLY A 168 6.73 -46.61 42.41
CA GLY A 168 6.23 -47.98 42.66
C GLY A 168 6.83 -49.10 41.80
N ILE A 169 7.57 -48.80 40.74
CA ILE A 169 8.19 -49.79 39.86
C ILE A 169 9.60 -50.14 40.36
N LYS A 170 9.93 -51.43 40.49
CA LYS A 170 11.27 -51.90 40.94
C LYS A 170 12.01 -52.80 39.96
N ASP A 171 11.29 -53.58 39.15
CA ASP A 171 11.87 -54.53 38.18
C ASP A 171 11.07 -54.47 36.86
N PHE A 172 11.12 -53.33 36.16
CA PHE A 172 10.41 -53.16 34.89
C PHE A 172 11.12 -53.86 33.73
N ASP A 173 10.37 -54.53 32.86
CA ASP A 173 10.92 -55.02 31.61
C ASP A 173 10.88 -53.93 30.53
N HIS A 174 12.02 -53.66 29.92
CA HIS A 174 12.16 -52.68 28.85
C HIS A 174 11.27 -52.98 27.63
N THR A 175 10.90 -54.25 27.38
CA THR A 175 9.99 -54.63 26.29
C THR A 175 8.57 -54.10 26.49
N ASP A 176 8.17 -53.85 27.74
CA ASP A 176 6.82 -53.41 28.09
C ASP A 176 6.65 -51.88 28.05
N ILE A 177 7.73 -51.12 27.80
CA ILE A 177 7.70 -49.65 27.73
C ILE A 177 6.67 -49.17 26.71
N THR A 178 6.63 -49.76 25.51
CA THR A 178 5.72 -49.35 24.43
C THR A 178 4.25 -49.52 24.84
N ASN A 179 3.92 -50.64 25.49
CA ASN A 179 2.56 -50.92 25.98
C ASN A 179 2.19 -49.95 27.11
N PHE A 180 3.12 -49.70 28.03
CA PHE A 180 2.93 -48.76 29.14
C PHE A 180 2.69 -47.33 28.64
N VAL A 181 3.45 -46.86 27.66
CA VAL A 181 3.25 -45.54 27.04
C VAL A 181 1.90 -45.46 26.34
N GLN A 182 1.51 -46.48 25.59
CA GLN A 182 0.22 -46.48 24.89
C GLN A 182 -0.93 -46.40 25.89
N LYS A 183 -0.93 -47.22 26.94
CA LYS A 183 -1.93 -47.16 28.01
C LYS A 183 -1.97 -45.81 28.71
N ALA A 184 -0.81 -45.20 28.96
CA ALA A 184 -0.76 -43.86 29.56
C ALA A 184 -1.34 -42.81 28.63
N GLN A 185 -1.11 -42.92 27.31
CA GLN A 185 -1.69 -42.03 26.30
C GLN A 185 -3.22 -42.19 26.16
N ASP A 186 -3.71 -43.43 26.23
CA ASP A 186 -5.15 -43.73 26.17
C ASP A 186 -5.92 -43.13 27.36
N ASN A 187 -5.23 -42.95 28.50
CA ASN A 187 -5.78 -42.34 29.72
C ASN A 187 -5.67 -40.80 29.75
N LEU A 188 -5.17 -40.14 28.70
CA LEU A 188 -5.02 -38.68 28.68
C LEU A 188 -6.34 -37.98 28.34
N ASP A 189 -6.95 -37.36 29.34
CA ASP A 189 -8.04 -36.39 29.15
C ASP A 189 -7.65 -35.04 29.77
N PRO A 190 -7.42 -33.98 28.94
CA PRO A 190 -7.10 -32.64 29.43
C PRO A 190 -8.18 -32.03 30.32
N ALA A 191 -9.45 -32.44 30.22
CA ALA A 191 -10.53 -31.93 31.07
C ALA A 191 -10.31 -32.28 32.55
N LEU A 192 -9.56 -33.35 32.83
CA LEU A 192 -9.24 -33.79 34.19
C LEU A 192 -8.39 -32.76 34.95
N LEU A 193 -7.55 -31.99 34.25
CA LEU A 193 -6.76 -30.92 34.86
C LEU A 193 -7.63 -29.76 35.34
N GLU A 194 -8.73 -29.45 34.65
CA GLU A 194 -9.64 -28.39 35.06
C GLU A 194 -10.32 -28.73 36.39
N PHE A 195 -10.79 -29.97 36.56
CA PHE A 195 -11.39 -30.44 37.81
C PHE A 195 -10.39 -30.39 38.97
N ALA A 196 -9.18 -30.92 38.76
CA ALA A 196 -8.14 -30.91 39.78
C ALA A 196 -7.69 -29.47 40.12
N TRP A 197 -7.66 -28.58 39.14
CA TRP A 197 -7.34 -27.18 39.34
C TRP A 197 -8.36 -26.47 40.22
N ILE A 198 -9.66 -26.67 39.97
CA ILE A 198 -10.75 -26.08 40.79
C ILE A 198 -10.60 -26.54 42.25
N GLU A 199 -10.44 -27.85 42.48
CA GLU A 199 -10.34 -28.41 43.82
C GLU A 199 -9.10 -27.91 44.58
N LEU A 200 -7.93 -27.88 43.92
CA LEU A 200 -6.69 -27.42 44.53
C LEU A 200 -6.68 -25.91 44.77
N LEU A 201 -7.35 -25.13 43.91
CA LEU A 201 -7.48 -23.69 44.08
C LEU A 201 -8.38 -23.35 45.27
N GLU A 202 -9.53 -24.02 45.43
CA GLU A 202 -10.41 -23.85 46.60
C GLU A 202 -9.70 -24.17 47.92
N LYS A 203 -8.88 -25.23 47.91
CA LYS A 203 -8.11 -25.68 49.07
C LYS A 203 -6.80 -24.91 49.27
N ASN A 204 -6.42 -24.03 48.33
CA ASN A 204 -5.14 -23.33 48.28
C ASN A 204 -3.94 -24.26 48.52
N LYS A 205 -3.96 -25.45 47.91
CA LYS A 205 -2.99 -26.53 48.14
C LYS A 205 -2.12 -26.75 46.90
N SER A 206 -0.81 -26.90 47.10
CA SER A 206 0.08 -27.43 46.06
C SER A 206 -0.03 -28.95 45.99
N THR A 207 0.20 -29.52 44.81
CA THR A 207 0.15 -30.97 44.59
C THR A 207 1.47 -31.50 44.03
N THR A 208 1.77 -32.74 44.38
CA THR A 208 2.73 -33.58 43.66
C THR A 208 2.04 -34.30 42.51
N VAL A 209 2.81 -34.96 41.63
CA VAL A 209 2.26 -35.74 40.51
C VAL A 209 1.42 -36.91 41.03
N GLU A 210 1.90 -37.56 42.09
CA GLU A 210 1.27 -38.72 42.70
C GLU A 210 -0.03 -38.34 43.43
N GLU A 211 -0.04 -37.21 44.14
CA GLU A 211 -1.27 -36.67 44.73
C GLU A 211 -2.28 -36.24 43.66
N LEU A 212 -1.81 -35.72 42.53
CA LEU A 212 -2.67 -35.37 41.41
C LEU A 212 -3.25 -36.61 40.74
N ALA A 213 -2.45 -37.68 40.61
CA ALA A 213 -2.90 -38.96 40.07
C ALA A 213 -3.98 -39.60 40.95
N GLU A 214 -3.78 -39.61 42.27
CA GLU A 214 -4.80 -40.06 43.21
C GLU A 214 -6.10 -39.24 43.10
N MET A 215 -5.99 -37.93 42.90
CA MET A 215 -7.15 -37.04 42.75
C MET A 215 -7.91 -37.27 41.43
N ILE A 216 -7.19 -37.39 40.32
CA ILE A 216 -7.77 -37.46 38.97
C ILE A 216 -8.21 -38.87 38.61
N PHE A 217 -7.39 -39.88 38.93
CA PHE A 217 -7.60 -41.27 38.52
C PHE A 217 -8.07 -42.16 39.67
N GLY A 218 -8.06 -41.67 40.93
CA GLY A 218 -8.44 -42.46 42.11
C GLY A 218 -7.35 -43.43 42.57
N SER A 219 -6.17 -43.40 41.96
CA SER A 219 -5.01 -44.19 42.37
C SER A 219 -3.69 -43.48 42.04
N ALA A 220 -2.71 -43.61 42.93
CA ALA A 220 -1.31 -43.24 42.69
C ALA A 220 -0.49 -44.43 42.14
N GLU A 221 -1.13 -45.31 41.36
CA GLU A 221 -0.44 -46.42 40.70
C GLU A 221 0.55 -45.91 39.63
N PRO A 222 1.54 -46.73 39.21
CA PRO A 222 2.61 -46.26 38.32
C PRO A 222 2.10 -45.69 36.99
N LEU A 223 1.04 -46.27 36.43
CA LEU A 223 0.47 -45.85 35.16
C LEU A 223 -0.21 -44.48 35.29
N GLU A 224 -1.06 -44.33 36.29
CA GLU A 224 -1.84 -43.13 36.60
C GLU A 224 -0.93 -41.96 37.00
N SER A 225 0.11 -42.25 37.79
CA SER A 225 1.15 -41.27 38.14
C SER A 225 1.90 -40.77 36.91
N TYR A 226 2.21 -41.66 35.97
CA TYR A 226 2.86 -41.25 34.72
C TYR A 226 1.89 -40.49 33.80
N SER A 227 0.61 -40.88 33.73
CA SER A 227 -0.43 -40.13 33.00
C SER A 227 -0.62 -38.72 33.55
N ALA A 228 -0.64 -38.55 34.88
CA ALA A 228 -0.72 -37.24 35.53
C ALA A 228 0.51 -36.37 35.23
N HIS A 229 1.71 -36.96 35.20
CA HIS A 229 2.94 -36.28 34.76
C HIS A 229 2.82 -35.78 33.33
N LEU A 230 2.33 -36.63 32.41
CA LEU A 230 2.15 -36.26 31.01
C LEU A 230 1.13 -35.12 30.81
N LEU A 231 0.04 -35.11 31.60
CA LEU A 231 -0.94 -34.02 31.58
C LEU A 231 -0.30 -32.70 32.05
N LEU A 232 0.40 -32.71 33.19
CA LEU A 232 1.10 -31.53 33.72
C LEU A 232 2.23 -31.04 32.82
N ALA A 233 2.94 -31.94 32.14
CA ALA A 233 4.01 -31.59 31.21
C ALA A 233 3.48 -30.88 29.95
N LYS A 234 2.24 -31.18 29.53
CA LYS A 234 1.56 -30.54 28.40
C LYS A 234 0.70 -29.34 28.81
N ASP A 235 0.57 -29.07 30.11
CA ASP A 235 -0.27 -28.01 30.62
C ASP A 235 0.38 -26.63 30.48
N GLU A 236 -0.31 -25.74 29.78
CA GLU A 236 0.07 -24.34 29.64
C GLU A 236 -0.89 -23.40 30.38
N ILE A 237 -1.99 -23.93 30.94
CA ILE A 237 -3.17 -23.17 31.34
C ILE A 237 -3.38 -23.18 32.85
N TYR A 238 -3.38 -24.35 33.50
CA TYR A 238 -3.97 -24.50 34.84
C TYR A 238 -2.93 -24.47 35.98
N PHE A 239 -1.75 -25.05 35.78
CA PHE A 239 -0.73 -25.27 36.79
C PHE A 239 0.59 -24.57 36.44
N THR A 240 1.37 -24.30 37.48
CA THR A 240 2.73 -23.78 37.36
C THR A 240 3.66 -24.54 38.31
N VAL A 241 4.92 -24.72 37.92
CA VAL A 241 5.92 -25.40 38.73
C VAL A 241 6.39 -24.45 39.83
N LEU A 242 6.20 -24.83 41.09
CA LEU A 242 6.60 -24.02 42.26
C LEU A 242 8.02 -24.35 42.73
N ALA A 243 8.37 -25.64 42.76
CA ALA A 243 9.72 -26.09 43.09
C ALA A 243 10.04 -27.41 42.39
N THR A 244 11.29 -27.57 41.96
CA THR A 244 11.82 -28.82 41.43
C THR A 244 12.99 -29.27 42.29
N LYS A 245 12.89 -30.46 42.89
CA LYS A 245 13.92 -31.11 43.68
C LYS A 245 14.30 -32.44 43.03
N GLY A 246 15.27 -32.40 42.11
CA GLY A 246 15.67 -33.59 41.35
C GLY A 246 14.55 -34.03 40.40
N SER A 247 14.08 -35.26 40.55
CA SER A 247 12.98 -35.86 39.75
C SER A 247 11.58 -35.53 40.27
N TYR A 248 11.46 -34.75 41.35
CA TYR A 248 10.19 -34.38 41.96
C TYR A 248 9.89 -32.90 41.73
N SER A 249 8.74 -32.62 41.13
CA SER A 249 8.23 -31.27 40.95
C SER A 249 6.94 -31.07 41.75
N THR A 250 6.84 -29.94 42.44
CA THR A 250 5.60 -29.51 43.09
C THR A 250 4.90 -28.48 42.21
N TYR A 251 3.60 -28.67 42.01
CA TYR A 251 2.76 -27.87 41.14
C TYR A 251 1.77 -27.07 41.98
N GLY A 252 1.58 -25.80 41.62
CA GLY A 252 0.58 -24.92 42.20
C GLY A 252 -0.51 -24.59 41.19
N PRO A 253 -1.79 -24.56 41.59
CA PRO A 253 -2.86 -24.06 40.74
C PRO A 253 -2.64 -22.57 40.45
N ARG A 254 -2.78 -22.15 39.19
CA ARG A 254 -2.72 -20.74 38.81
C ARG A 254 -3.98 -20.00 39.30
N PRO A 255 -3.91 -18.70 39.62
CA PRO A 255 -5.10 -17.92 39.97
C PRO A 255 -6.14 -17.90 38.83
N ALA A 256 -7.43 -17.90 39.18
CA ALA A 256 -8.54 -17.90 38.21
C ALA A 256 -8.42 -16.82 37.12
N VAL A 257 -8.02 -15.60 37.50
CA VAL A 257 -7.81 -14.48 36.55
C VAL A 257 -6.73 -14.82 35.52
N GLN A 258 -5.66 -15.49 35.93
CA GLN A 258 -4.57 -15.90 35.04
C GLN A 258 -5.01 -17.04 34.10
N VAL A 259 -5.78 -18.01 34.61
CA VAL A 259 -6.33 -19.11 33.82
C VAL A 259 -7.32 -18.60 32.77
N GLU A 260 -8.20 -17.66 33.13
CA GLU A 260 -9.15 -17.03 32.21
C GLU A 260 -8.41 -16.29 31.07
N GLU A 261 -7.37 -15.53 31.40
CA GLU A 261 -6.55 -14.82 30.42
C GLU A 261 -5.82 -15.79 29.46
N LEU A 262 -5.18 -16.83 29.99
CA LEU A 262 -4.48 -17.84 29.19
C LEU A 262 -5.45 -18.62 28.28
N THR A 263 -6.61 -18.99 28.80
CA THR A 263 -7.67 -19.67 28.04
C THR A 263 -8.18 -18.78 26.92
N ARG A 264 -8.44 -17.50 27.20
CA ARG A 264 -8.85 -16.53 26.18
C ARG A 264 -7.80 -16.36 25.09
N ARG A 265 -6.52 -16.26 25.46
CA ARG A 265 -5.40 -16.16 24.51
C ARG A 265 -5.28 -17.42 23.63
N LYS A 266 -5.39 -18.61 24.23
CA LYS A 266 -5.38 -19.88 23.50
C LYS A 266 -6.54 -19.97 22.50
N ARG A 267 -7.77 -19.70 22.94
CA ARG A 267 -8.96 -19.67 22.07
C ARG A 267 -8.81 -18.65 20.94
N ALA A 268 -8.27 -17.46 21.23
CA ALA A 268 -8.03 -16.45 20.21
C ALA A 268 -6.98 -16.89 19.18
N LYS A 269 -5.91 -17.57 19.63
CA LYS A 269 -4.88 -18.13 18.75
C LYS A 269 -5.44 -19.25 17.86
N GLU A 270 -6.16 -20.20 18.44
CA GLU A 270 -6.82 -21.29 17.69
C GLU A 270 -7.84 -20.75 16.69
N ALA A 271 -8.62 -19.74 17.07
CA ALA A 271 -9.55 -19.08 16.15
C ALA A 271 -8.83 -18.37 15.00
N ALA A 272 -7.71 -17.69 15.27
CA ALA A 272 -6.90 -17.03 14.23
C ALA A 272 -6.22 -18.04 13.29
N GLU A 273 -5.73 -19.16 13.82
CA GLU A 273 -5.15 -20.26 13.03
C GLU A 273 -6.20 -20.88 12.11
N LYS A 274 -7.41 -21.17 12.64
CA LYS A 274 -8.53 -21.66 11.84
C LYS A 274 -8.95 -20.65 10.76
N GLU A 275 -9.02 -19.37 11.10
CA GLU A 275 -9.37 -18.32 10.14
C GLU A 275 -8.33 -18.18 9.01
N LEU A 276 -7.06 -18.40 9.31
CA LEU A 276 -6.00 -18.46 8.30
C LEU A 276 -6.15 -19.70 7.42
N GLU A 277 -6.46 -20.85 8.01
CA GLU A 277 -6.68 -22.11 7.29
C GLU A 277 -7.87 -22.02 6.34
N ASP A 278 -9.01 -21.50 6.80
CA ASP A 278 -10.20 -21.27 5.98
C ASP A 278 -9.88 -20.36 4.78
N PHE A 279 -9.13 -19.27 5.01
CA PHE A 279 -8.69 -18.37 3.95
C PHE A 279 -7.71 -19.04 2.97
N VAL A 280 -6.76 -19.83 3.46
CA VAL A 280 -5.83 -20.59 2.60
C VAL A 280 -6.58 -21.62 1.74
N ASN A 281 -7.62 -22.25 2.29
CA ASN A 281 -8.47 -23.17 1.52
C ASN A 281 -9.26 -22.44 0.43
N LEU A 282 -9.75 -21.23 0.71
CA LEU A 282 -10.37 -20.36 -0.29
C LEU A 282 -9.38 -20.03 -1.43
N LEU A 283 -8.15 -19.64 -1.11
CA LEU A 283 -7.10 -19.36 -2.11
C LEU A 283 -6.78 -20.59 -2.96
N LYS A 284 -6.64 -21.77 -2.33
CA LYS A 284 -6.42 -23.04 -3.05
C LYS A 284 -7.57 -23.38 -3.98
N SER A 285 -8.81 -23.16 -3.55
CA SER A 285 -10.00 -23.37 -4.38
C SER A 285 -9.98 -22.46 -5.61
N ALA A 286 -9.77 -21.15 -5.42
CA ALA A 286 -9.69 -20.18 -6.52
C ALA A 286 -8.56 -20.49 -7.50
N ARG A 287 -7.39 -20.91 -7.01
CA ARG A 287 -6.23 -21.29 -7.83
C ARG A 287 -6.52 -22.48 -8.75
N ASN A 288 -7.35 -23.42 -8.31
CA ASN A 288 -7.69 -24.61 -9.09
C ASN A 288 -8.81 -24.35 -10.13
N MET A 289 -9.41 -23.16 -10.15
CA MET A 289 -10.43 -22.81 -11.13
C MET A 289 -9.80 -22.49 -12.50
N PRO A 290 -10.47 -22.82 -13.62
CA PRO A 290 -10.03 -22.40 -14.94
C PRO A 290 -10.11 -20.86 -15.05
N LEU A 291 -9.29 -20.27 -15.93
CA LEU A 291 -9.09 -18.82 -16.04
C LEU A 291 -10.40 -18.01 -16.10
N HIS A 292 -11.38 -18.46 -16.89
CA HIS A 292 -12.68 -17.78 -17.07
C HIS A 292 -13.63 -17.90 -15.87
N ALA A 293 -13.38 -18.85 -14.96
CA ALA A 293 -14.19 -19.09 -13.77
C ALA A 293 -13.53 -18.58 -12.49
N LYS A 294 -12.36 -17.93 -12.59
CA LYS A 294 -11.69 -17.34 -11.44
C LYS A 294 -12.54 -16.21 -10.84
N PRO A 295 -12.52 -16.04 -9.51
CA PRO A 295 -13.33 -15.02 -8.84
C PRO A 295 -12.87 -13.62 -9.24
N PRO A 296 -13.80 -12.68 -9.51
CA PRO A 296 -13.45 -11.30 -9.79
C PRO A 296 -12.86 -10.61 -8.56
N LYS A 297 -12.15 -9.50 -8.78
CA LYS A 297 -11.52 -8.69 -7.72
C LYS A 297 -12.49 -8.34 -6.57
N SER A 298 -13.74 -8.01 -6.89
CA SER A 298 -14.77 -7.64 -5.92
C SER A 298 -15.15 -8.76 -4.94
N THR A 299 -14.98 -10.03 -5.32
CA THR A 299 -15.24 -11.17 -4.43
C THR A 299 -14.31 -11.17 -3.22
N TRP A 300 -13.06 -10.76 -3.42
CA TRP A 300 -12.05 -10.70 -2.37
C TRP A 300 -12.28 -9.57 -1.36
N SER A 301 -13.02 -8.54 -1.75
CA SER A 301 -13.39 -7.38 -0.91
C SER A 301 -14.76 -7.52 -0.22
N SER A 302 -15.43 -8.67 -0.34
CA SER A 302 -16.76 -8.87 0.24
C SER A 302 -16.76 -8.99 1.76
N GLU A 303 -15.69 -9.55 2.33
CA GLU A 303 -15.48 -9.69 3.77
C GLU A 303 -14.26 -8.85 4.20
N GLU A 304 -14.46 -7.95 5.17
CA GLU A 304 -13.42 -7.02 5.66
C GLU A 304 -12.12 -7.73 6.08
N LYS A 305 -12.23 -8.97 6.61
CA LYS A 305 -11.08 -9.76 7.02
C LYS A 305 -10.27 -10.32 5.84
N ASN A 306 -10.95 -10.72 4.77
CA ASN A 306 -10.31 -11.24 3.56
C ASN A 306 -9.67 -10.10 2.78
N GLU A 307 -10.35 -8.96 2.72
CA GLU A 307 -9.84 -7.72 2.14
C GLU A 307 -8.49 -7.35 2.76
N LYS A 308 -8.38 -7.26 4.09
CA LYS A 308 -7.11 -6.95 4.78
C LYS A 308 -5.98 -7.92 4.47
N LYS A 309 -6.28 -9.22 4.31
CA LYS A 309 -5.26 -10.25 3.98
C LYS A 309 -4.78 -10.12 2.54
N ILE A 310 -5.71 -9.84 1.62
CA ILE A 310 -5.39 -9.61 0.20
C ILE A 310 -4.63 -8.30 0.02
N ASP A 311 -5.02 -7.23 0.72
CA ASP A 311 -4.31 -5.95 0.72
C ASP A 311 -2.88 -6.11 1.23
N ALA A 312 -2.67 -6.89 2.30
CA ALA A 312 -1.34 -7.22 2.78
C ALA A 312 -0.51 -7.99 1.74
N LEU A 313 -1.11 -8.94 1.02
CA LEU A 313 -0.44 -9.64 -0.10
C LEU A 313 -0.12 -8.71 -1.26
N GLN A 314 -1.04 -7.83 -1.65
CA GLN A 314 -0.81 -6.83 -2.70
C GLN A 314 0.32 -5.88 -2.30
N ALA A 315 0.29 -5.33 -1.08
CA ALA A 315 1.33 -4.46 -0.56
C ALA A 315 2.69 -5.18 -0.57
N TYR A 316 2.73 -6.46 -0.20
CA TYR A 316 3.94 -7.27 -0.27
C TYR A 316 4.41 -7.53 -1.70
N ALA A 317 3.48 -7.74 -2.64
CA ALA A 317 3.77 -7.97 -4.05
C ALA A 317 4.41 -6.75 -4.73
N ILE A 318 4.04 -5.54 -4.30
CA ILE A 318 4.56 -4.28 -4.86
C ILE A 318 5.66 -3.63 -4.02
N ASP A 319 6.13 -4.29 -2.95
CA ASP A 319 7.12 -3.77 -1.99
C ASP A 319 6.69 -2.47 -1.27
N ASP A 320 5.37 -2.30 -1.02
CA ASP A 320 4.75 -1.13 -0.35
C ASP A 320 4.12 -1.48 1.02
N CYS A 321 4.62 -2.51 1.71
CA CYS A 321 4.13 -2.81 3.07
C CYS A 321 4.38 -1.62 4.01
N ARG A 322 3.32 -1.08 4.60
CA ARG A 322 3.36 0.10 5.48
C ARG A 322 3.73 -0.24 6.91
N ASN A 323 3.47 -1.49 7.32
CA ASN A 323 3.75 -1.97 8.66
C ASN A 323 4.29 -3.42 8.65
N GLU A 324 4.91 -3.80 9.77
CA GLU A 324 5.47 -5.15 9.95
C GLU A 324 4.39 -6.24 9.99
N ASP A 325 3.15 -5.90 10.33
CA ASP A 325 2.07 -6.86 10.47
C ASP A 325 1.51 -7.29 9.11
N GLU A 326 1.43 -6.39 8.13
CA GLU A 326 1.14 -6.70 6.72
C GLU A 326 2.20 -7.67 6.18
N LYS A 327 3.48 -7.36 6.41
CA LYS A 327 4.61 -8.20 5.97
C LYS A 327 4.56 -9.59 6.58
N LYS A 328 4.26 -9.69 7.87
CA LYS A 328 4.06 -10.98 8.56
C LYS A 328 2.86 -11.73 8.00
N THR A 329 1.74 -11.06 7.81
CA THR A 329 0.49 -11.65 7.30
C THR A 329 0.69 -12.24 5.91
N ALA A 330 1.23 -11.44 4.98
CA ALA A 330 1.59 -11.91 3.64
C ALA A 330 2.58 -13.08 3.69
N GLY A 331 3.62 -12.97 4.52
CA GLY A 331 4.60 -14.04 4.71
C GLY A 331 4.03 -15.34 5.30
N LEU A 332 3.02 -15.26 6.16
CA LEU A 332 2.30 -16.43 6.70
C LEU A 332 1.45 -17.09 5.62
N ILE A 333 0.72 -16.29 4.84
CA ILE A 333 -0.11 -16.79 3.73
C ILE A 333 0.76 -17.49 2.68
N LEU A 334 1.85 -16.84 2.24
CA LEU A 334 2.80 -17.43 1.27
C LEU A 334 3.36 -18.76 1.78
N LYS A 335 3.78 -18.80 3.05
CA LYS A 335 4.29 -20.03 3.68
C LYS A 335 3.23 -21.13 3.69
N ALA A 336 1.99 -20.81 4.06
CA ALA A 336 0.87 -21.76 4.12
C ALA A 336 0.46 -22.27 2.73
N MET A 337 0.63 -21.44 1.69
CA MET A 337 0.43 -21.79 0.29
C MET A 337 1.62 -22.55 -0.34
N GLY A 338 2.72 -22.73 0.40
CA GLY A 338 3.92 -23.44 -0.06
C GLY A 338 4.90 -22.61 -0.90
N PHE A 339 4.76 -21.28 -0.89
CA PHE A 339 5.62 -20.37 -1.62
C PHE A 339 6.77 -19.82 -0.76
N SER A 340 7.84 -19.35 -1.43
CA SER A 340 8.90 -18.58 -0.80
C SER A 340 8.37 -17.18 -0.43
N LYS A 341 8.92 -16.58 0.64
CA LYS A 341 8.53 -15.23 1.08
C LYS A 341 9.19 -14.15 0.21
N THR A 342 8.77 -14.06 -1.05
CA THR A 342 9.32 -13.11 -2.03
C THR A 342 8.19 -12.34 -2.71
N SER A 343 8.45 -11.10 -3.13
CA SER A 343 7.45 -10.23 -3.77
C SER A 343 6.94 -10.85 -5.07
N SER A 344 7.83 -11.47 -5.87
CA SER A 344 7.45 -12.22 -7.08
C SER A 344 6.52 -13.40 -6.78
N ALA A 345 6.72 -14.13 -5.68
CA ALA A 345 5.80 -15.20 -5.29
C ALA A 345 4.41 -14.68 -4.90
N ALA A 346 4.33 -13.50 -4.28
CA ALA A 346 3.06 -12.84 -3.99
C ALA A 346 2.35 -12.38 -5.27
N VAL A 347 3.06 -11.79 -6.23
CA VAL A 347 2.50 -11.44 -7.55
C VAL A 347 1.93 -12.69 -8.23
N ASN A 348 2.71 -13.76 -8.32
CA ASN A 348 2.28 -15.01 -8.95
C ASN A 348 1.05 -15.61 -8.24
N LEU A 349 1.02 -15.58 -6.91
CA LEU A 349 -0.15 -16.04 -6.16
C LEU A 349 -1.39 -15.20 -6.48
N LEU A 350 -1.26 -13.87 -6.55
CA LEU A 350 -2.38 -12.97 -6.88
C LEU A 350 -2.90 -13.18 -8.32
N ILE A 351 -2.03 -13.50 -9.27
CA ILE A 351 -2.40 -13.90 -10.63
C ILE A 351 -3.09 -15.28 -10.62
N ASP A 352 -2.54 -16.24 -9.88
CA ASP A 352 -3.05 -17.60 -9.76
C ASP A 352 -4.47 -17.64 -9.20
N ILE A 353 -4.83 -16.76 -8.29
CA ILE A 353 -6.19 -16.67 -7.73
C ILE A 353 -7.13 -15.76 -8.52
N GLY A 354 -6.65 -15.11 -9.59
CA GLY A 354 -7.43 -14.20 -10.44
C GLY A 354 -7.64 -12.80 -9.85
N TYR A 355 -6.90 -12.44 -8.80
CA TYR A 355 -6.95 -11.09 -8.24
C TYR A 355 -6.23 -10.08 -9.14
N PHE A 356 -5.08 -10.47 -9.69
CA PHE A 356 -4.37 -9.74 -10.72
C PHE A 356 -4.60 -10.35 -12.10
N PRO A 357 -4.68 -9.54 -13.17
CA PRO A 357 -4.57 -10.04 -14.52
C PRO A 357 -3.15 -10.62 -14.75
N VAL A 358 -3.02 -11.47 -15.76
CA VAL A 358 -1.73 -12.10 -16.11
C VAL A 358 -0.66 -11.05 -16.37
N HIS A 359 -1.02 -9.99 -17.10
CA HIS A 359 -0.14 -8.87 -17.44
C HIS A 359 -0.40 -7.65 -16.57
N VAL A 360 -0.34 -7.83 -15.25
CA VAL A 360 -0.50 -6.71 -14.30
C VAL A 360 0.66 -5.72 -14.39
N ASN A 361 0.36 -4.43 -14.58
CA ASN A 361 1.35 -3.37 -14.48
C ASN A 361 1.56 -2.97 -13.02
N LEU A 362 2.61 -3.53 -12.41
CA LEU A 362 2.93 -3.28 -11.01
C LEU A 362 3.34 -1.83 -10.73
N ASP A 363 3.89 -1.12 -11.71
CA ASP A 363 4.35 0.26 -11.51
C ASP A 363 3.18 1.23 -11.33
N LEU A 364 2.04 0.98 -11.98
CA LEU A 364 0.80 1.73 -11.71
C LEU A 364 0.36 1.60 -10.25
N LEU A 365 0.47 0.39 -9.70
CA LEU A 365 0.12 0.15 -8.29
C LEU A 365 1.14 0.80 -7.35
N LYS A 366 2.44 0.65 -7.62
CA LYS A 366 3.54 1.21 -6.81
C LYS A 366 3.51 2.73 -6.76
N LEU A 367 3.31 3.36 -7.91
CA LEU A 367 3.24 4.82 -8.03
C LEU A 367 1.85 5.37 -7.69
N ASN A 368 0.89 4.48 -7.39
CA ASN A 368 -0.49 4.82 -7.08
C ASN A 368 -1.12 5.72 -8.18
N ILE A 369 -0.84 5.38 -9.44
CA ILE A 369 -1.40 6.07 -10.60
C ILE A 369 -2.89 5.73 -10.67
N ARG A 370 -3.73 6.77 -10.73
CA ARG A 370 -5.18 6.61 -10.77
C ARG A 370 -5.61 6.15 -12.16
N THR A 371 -6.04 4.91 -12.25
CA THR A 371 -6.62 4.33 -13.47
C THR A 371 -8.07 4.74 -13.67
N ASP A 372 -8.82 4.93 -12.58
CA ASP A 372 -10.27 5.14 -12.62
C ASP A 372 -10.70 6.54 -12.17
N TYR A 373 -11.87 6.97 -12.63
CA TYR A 373 -12.53 8.18 -12.19
C TYR A 373 -13.62 7.87 -11.14
N PRO A 374 -13.72 8.65 -10.05
CA PRO A 374 -14.87 8.55 -9.16
C PRO A 374 -16.17 8.84 -9.92
N GLU A 375 -17.26 8.12 -9.62
CA GLU A 375 -18.56 8.25 -10.31
C GLU A 375 -19.06 9.70 -10.37
N LYS A 376 -18.86 10.48 -9.30
CA LYS A 376 -19.22 11.91 -9.26
C LYS A 376 -18.50 12.76 -10.32
N ILE A 377 -17.27 12.39 -10.69
CA ILE A 377 -16.48 13.08 -11.72
C ILE A 377 -17.00 12.71 -13.09
N ILE A 378 -17.31 11.43 -13.31
CA ILE A 378 -17.90 10.94 -14.55
C ILE A 378 -19.25 11.64 -14.80
N ALA A 379 -20.15 11.65 -13.81
CA ALA A 379 -21.44 12.32 -13.92
C ALA A 379 -21.32 13.84 -14.18
N ALA A 380 -20.33 14.50 -13.55
CA ALA A 380 -20.07 15.92 -13.81
C ALA A 380 -19.56 16.17 -15.23
N ALA A 381 -18.73 15.29 -15.77
CA ALA A 381 -18.26 15.37 -17.14
C ALA A 381 -19.40 15.17 -18.16
N GLU A 382 -20.30 14.21 -17.92
CA GLU A 382 -21.48 14.00 -18.77
C GLU A 382 -22.39 15.24 -18.79
N ASN A 383 -22.61 15.88 -17.66
CA ASN A 383 -23.39 17.12 -17.58
C ASN A 383 -22.75 18.28 -18.36
N LEU A 384 -21.40 18.36 -18.41
CA LEU A 384 -20.71 19.38 -19.20
C LEU A 384 -20.92 19.19 -20.71
N LEU A 385 -21.07 17.94 -21.16
CA LEU A 385 -21.33 17.64 -22.57
C LEU A 385 -22.77 18.00 -22.99
N SER A 386 -23.75 17.88 -22.08
CA SER A 386 -25.16 18.16 -22.37
C SER A 386 -25.57 19.63 -22.20
N GLU A 387 -24.97 20.35 -21.25
CA GLU A 387 -25.51 21.63 -20.76
C GLU A 387 -24.54 22.83 -20.82
N SER A 388 -23.40 22.74 -21.51
CA SER A 388 -22.42 23.85 -21.49
C SER A 388 -22.61 24.88 -22.61
N PRO A 389 -23.24 26.05 -22.34
CA PRO A 389 -23.19 27.17 -23.27
C PRO A 389 -21.76 27.68 -23.40
N ASP A 390 -21.34 27.96 -24.63
CA ASP A 390 -20.05 28.57 -24.94
C ASP A 390 -20.15 30.07 -24.67
N LEU A 391 -19.50 30.55 -23.61
CA LEU A 391 -19.58 31.96 -23.20
C LEU A 391 -18.98 32.91 -24.25
N ASP A 392 -18.06 32.40 -25.08
CA ASP A 392 -17.40 33.16 -26.13
C ASP A 392 -18.06 32.92 -27.50
N GLU A 393 -19.24 32.27 -27.55
CA GLU A 393 -19.85 31.85 -28.82
C GLU A 393 -19.96 32.97 -29.85
N VAL A 394 -20.26 34.19 -29.39
CA VAL A 394 -20.39 35.40 -30.23
C VAL A 394 -19.02 36.01 -30.58
N ASP A 395 -18.04 35.87 -29.69
CA ASP A 395 -16.73 36.53 -29.81
C ASP A 395 -15.70 35.66 -30.54
N ARG A 396 -16.03 34.39 -30.83
CA ARG A 396 -15.14 33.49 -31.56
C ARG A 396 -15.06 33.85 -33.04
N THR A 397 -13.83 34.00 -33.53
CA THR A 397 -13.54 34.20 -34.95
C THR A 397 -13.86 32.94 -35.76
N ASP A 398 -14.62 33.08 -36.84
CA ASP A 398 -14.90 31.96 -37.75
C ASP A 398 -13.73 31.75 -38.72
N LEU A 399 -13.01 30.65 -38.51
CA LEU A 399 -11.89 30.17 -39.32
C LEU A 399 -12.25 28.88 -40.08
N THR A 400 -13.53 28.53 -40.19
CA THR A 400 -14.00 27.29 -40.85
C THR A 400 -13.78 27.26 -42.37
N HIS A 401 -13.38 28.39 -42.94
CA HIS A 401 -13.01 28.53 -44.35
C HIS A 401 -11.55 28.13 -44.63
N LEU A 402 -10.72 27.97 -43.60
CA LEU A 402 -9.33 27.54 -43.75
C LEU A 402 -9.26 26.03 -43.96
N LYS A 403 -8.28 25.60 -44.76
CA LYS A 403 -7.92 24.19 -44.90
C LYS A 403 -7.07 23.78 -43.69
N VAL A 404 -7.62 22.92 -42.84
CA VAL A 404 -7.07 22.62 -41.50
C VAL A 404 -6.61 21.17 -41.45
N TYR A 405 -5.38 20.95 -40.99
CA TYR A 405 -4.73 19.65 -40.87
C TYR A 405 -4.47 19.35 -39.39
N ALA A 406 -5.15 18.35 -38.82
CA ALA A 406 -4.75 17.72 -37.57
C ALA A 406 -3.85 16.52 -37.92
N ILE A 407 -2.63 16.49 -37.40
CA ILE A 407 -1.64 15.46 -37.74
C ILE A 407 -1.14 14.83 -36.44
N ASP A 408 -1.42 13.55 -36.25
CA ASP A 408 -1.04 12.82 -35.04
C ASP A 408 -0.74 11.34 -35.34
N VAL A 409 -0.58 10.50 -34.32
CA VAL A 409 -0.51 9.03 -34.48
C VAL A 409 -1.90 8.44 -34.78
N ASP A 410 -1.93 7.25 -35.39
CA ASP A 410 -3.16 6.59 -35.85
C ASP A 410 -4.14 6.23 -34.73
N GLU A 411 -3.67 6.11 -33.49
CA GLU A 411 -4.49 5.80 -32.32
C GLU A 411 -4.83 7.01 -31.44
N ALA A 412 -4.56 8.24 -31.90
CA ALA A 412 -4.92 9.45 -31.17
C ALA A 412 -6.43 9.74 -31.31
N ASP A 413 -7.18 9.51 -30.24
CA ASP A 413 -8.61 9.86 -30.14
C ASP A 413 -8.83 11.30 -29.61
N GLU A 414 -7.84 11.85 -28.90
CA GLU A 414 -7.80 13.21 -28.38
C GLU A 414 -6.82 14.04 -29.24
N LEU A 415 -7.36 14.88 -30.11
CA LEU A 415 -6.58 15.77 -30.96
C LEU A 415 -6.57 17.17 -30.35
N ASP A 416 -5.41 17.58 -29.87
CA ASP A 416 -5.21 18.86 -29.20
C ASP A 416 -4.89 20.00 -30.17
N ASP A 417 -4.24 19.71 -31.29
CA ASP A 417 -3.77 20.73 -32.21
C ASP A 417 -4.08 20.45 -33.68
N ALA A 418 -4.23 21.54 -34.43
CA ALA A 418 -4.41 21.51 -35.88
C ALA A 418 -3.78 22.75 -36.51
N LEU A 419 -3.42 22.65 -37.78
CA LEU A 419 -2.60 23.63 -38.49
C LEU A 419 -3.24 24.08 -39.80
N SER A 420 -3.08 25.37 -40.12
CA SER A 420 -3.40 25.93 -41.43
C SER A 420 -2.32 26.93 -41.86
N ALA A 421 -2.15 27.12 -43.16
CA ALA A 421 -1.27 28.17 -43.68
C ALA A 421 -1.85 28.82 -44.93
N THR A 422 -1.53 30.09 -45.13
CA THR A 422 -1.86 30.85 -46.33
C THR A 422 -0.69 31.72 -46.76
N ARG A 423 -0.59 31.99 -48.05
CA ARG A 423 0.34 32.99 -48.59
C ARG A 423 -0.32 34.36 -48.56
N LEU A 424 0.34 35.36 -47.98
CA LEU A 424 -0.11 36.75 -48.04
C LEU A 424 0.19 37.35 -49.43
N GLN A 425 -0.48 38.47 -49.73
CA GLN A 425 -0.29 39.19 -51.01
C GLN A 425 1.16 39.67 -51.22
N ASP A 426 1.88 39.95 -50.13
CA ASP A 426 3.29 40.35 -50.15
C ASP A 426 4.26 39.15 -50.23
N GLY A 427 3.74 37.92 -50.34
CA GLY A 427 4.51 36.70 -50.45
C GLY A 427 5.01 36.14 -49.11
N ARG A 428 4.69 36.75 -47.96
CA ARG A 428 4.98 36.14 -46.65
C ARG A 428 4.04 34.96 -46.37
N ILE A 429 4.47 34.06 -45.49
CA ILE A 429 3.67 32.93 -45.04
C ILE A 429 2.95 33.34 -43.75
N LYS A 430 1.63 33.19 -43.73
CA LYS A 430 0.82 33.28 -42.52
C LYS A 430 0.41 31.88 -42.08
N ILE A 431 0.72 31.55 -40.84
CA ILE A 431 0.45 30.27 -40.20
C ILE A 431 -0.67 30.48 -39.19
N TRP A 432 -1.49 29.47 -39.03
CA TRP A 432 -2.47 29.35 -37.96
C TRP A 432 -2.22 28.04 -37.22
N ILE A 433 -2.09 28.16 -35.90
CA ILE A 433 -1.97 27.04 -34.98
C ILE A 433 -3.23 27.05 -34.12
N HIS A 434 -4.07 26.04 -34.27
CA HIS A 434 -5.35 25.92 -33.61
C HIS A 434 -5.22 24.90 -32.49
N VAL A 435 -5.39 25.33 -31.25
CA VAL A 435 -5.37 24.44 -30.08
C VAL A 435 -6.80 24.24 -29.59
N ALA A 436 -7.17 23.01 -29.23
CA ALA A 436 -8.42 22.69 -28.57
C ALA A 436 -8.68 23.62 -27.38
N ASP A 437 -9.94 23.99 -27.17
CA ASP A 437 -10.33 24.88 -26.06
C ASP A 437 -11.08 24.11 -24.95
N PRO A 438 -10.38 23.37 -24.08
CA PRO A 438 -11.00 22.71 -22.94
C PRO A 438 -11.53 23.72 -21.90
N SER A 439 -11.03 24.97 -21.92
CA SER A 439 -11.40 26.01 -20.96
C SER A 439 -12.86 26.45 -21.08
N ARG A 440 -13.47 26.26 -22.26
CA ARG A 440 -14.92 26.46 -22.47
C ARG A 440 -15.78 25.53 -21.61
N LEU A 441 -15.27 24.33 -21.28
CA LEU A 441 -15.98 23.29 -20.52
C LEU A 441 -15.52 23.28 -19.05
N VAL A 442 -14.22 23.46 -18.81
CA VAL A 442 -13.62 23.27 -17.49
C VAL A 442 -13.27 24.63 -16.88
N LYS A 443 -14.10 25.06 -15.92
CA LYS A 443 -13.85 26.30 -15.17
C LYS A 443 -12.83 26.08 -14.05
N PRO A 444 -11.93 27.06 -13.79
CA PRO A 444 -11.02 27.01 -12.65
C PRO A 444 -11.77 26.80 -11.32
N GLY A 445 -11.23 25.93 -10.47
CA GLY A 445 -11.80 25.57 -9.17
C GLY A 445 -12.98 24.60 -9.22
N SER A 446 -13.46 24.24 -10.41
CA SER A 446 -14.49 23.21 -10.60
C SER A 446 -14.02 21.84 -10.12
N MET A 447 -14.95 20.90 -10.00
CA MET A 447 -14.62 19.54 -9.57
C MET A 447 -13.79 18.79 -10.62
N ILE A 448 -14.05 19.02 -11.92
CA ILE A 448 -13.27 18.46 -13.02
C ILE A 448 -11.85 19.03 -13.02
N ASP A 449 -11.71 20.35 -12.91
CA ASP A 449 -10.41 21.04 -12.81
C ASP A 449 -9.55 20.49 -11.68
N LYS A 450 -10.13 20.37 -10.47
CA LYS A 450 -9.42 19.78 -9.31
C LYS A 450 -9.02 18.33 -9.52
N GLU A 451 -9.76 17.55 -10.30
CA GLU A 451 -9.37 16.16 -10.58
C GLU A 451 -8.27 16.10 -11.64
N ALA A 452 -8.36 16.91 -12.69
CA ALA A 452 -7.31 17.06 -13.70
C ALA A 452 -6.00 17.53 -13.06
N MET A 453 -6.04 18.53 -12.16
CA MET A 453 -4.88 18.99 -11.39
C MET A 453 -4.21 17.89 -10.55
N LYS A 454 -5.00 16.95 -9.99
CA LYS A 454 -4.43 15.83 -9.21
C LYS A 454 -3.78 14.77 -10.11
N ARG A 455 -4.25 14.62 -11.34
CA ARG A 455 -3.67 13.73 -12.35
C ARG A 455 -2.43 14.36 -12.98
N GLY A 456 -2.46 15.66 -13.22
CA GLY A 456 -1.36 16.47 -13.75
C GLY A 456 -1.12 16.29 -15.24
N THR A 457 -1.21 15.06 -15.74
CA THR A 457 -1.04 14.71 -17.16
C THR A 457 -1.78 13.42 -17.50
N SER A 458 -2.02 13.20 -18.79
CA SER A 458 -2.48 11.90 -19.32
C SER A 458 -1.31 10.90 -19.27
N VAL A 459 -1.57 9.67 -18.84
CA VAL A 459 -0.54 8.62 -18.76
C VAL A 459 -0.70 7.67 -19.94
N PHE A 460 0.28 7.65 -20.84
CA PHE A 460 0.29 6.79 -22.01
C PHE A 460 1.19 5.58 -21.77
N LEU A 461 0.61 4.37 -21.86
CA LEU A 461 1.32 3.11 -21.74
C LEU A 461 1.07 2.26 -22.99
N PRO A 462 1.95 1.29 -23.30
CA PRO A 462 1.73 0.38 -24.42
C PRO A 462 0.39 -0.37 -24.36
N THR A 463 -0.11 -0.63 -23.15
CA THR A 463 -1.33 -1.41 -22.89
C THR A 463 -2.59 -0.57 -22.76
N ALA A 464 -2.48 0.71 -22.37
CA ALA A 464 -3.63 1.56 -22.07
C ALA A 464 -3.24 3.04 -21.97
N THR A 465 -4.22 3.92 -22.16
CA THR A 465 -4.11 5.35 -21.87
C THR A 465 -5.01 5.67 -20.67
N TYR A 466 -4.47 6.41 -19.69
CA TYR A 466 -5.25 6.96 -18.59
C TYR A 466 -5.32 8.48 -18.75
N PRO A 467 -6.39 9.00 -19.38
CA PRO A 467 -6.47 10.42 -19.73
C PRO A 467 -6.54 11.31 -18.49
N MET A 468 -6.11 12.56 -18.62
CA MET A 468 -6.18 13.60 -17.57
C MET A 468 -7.62 14.04 -17.27
N PHE A 469 -8.47 14.02 -18.29
CA PHE A 469 -9.92 14.22 -18.19
C PHE A 469 -10.68 12.91 -18.40
N PRO A 470 -11.94 12.80 -17.92
CA PRO A 470 -12.79 11.66 -18.26
C PRO A 470 -12.87 11.46 -19.78
N GLU A 471 -12.75 10.21 -20.21
CA GLU A 471 -12.55 9.83 -21.61
C GLU A 471 -13.55 10.48 -22.58
N ARG A 472 -14.85 10.38 -22.28
CA ARG A 472 -15.89 11.01 -23.11
C ARG A 472 -15.76 12.53 -23.18
N LEU A 473 -15.33 13.18 -22.10
CA LEU A 473 -15.16 14.64 -22.09
C LEU A 473 -13.99 15.06 -22.98
N ALA A 474 -12.87 14.34 -22.90
CA ALA A 474 -11.69 14.58 -23.74
C ALA A 474 -12.02 14.32 -25.23
N MET A 475 -12.49 13.12 -25.55
CA MET A 475 -12.70 12.68 -26.92
C MET A 475 -13.91 13.33 -27.59
N GLU A 476 -15.02 13.55 -26.87
CA GLU A 476 -16.22 14.16 -27.47
C GLU A 476 -16.27 15.68 -27.34
N GLY A 477 -15.85 16.21 -26.21
CA GLY A 477 -16.03 17.63 -25.86
C GLY A 477 -14.86 18.54 -26.22
N MET A 478 -13.63 18.00 -26.22
CA MET A 478 -12.40 18.79 -26.32
C MET A 478 -11.64 18.55 -27.64
N SER A 479 -11.67 17.32 -28.17
CA SER A 479 -10.95 16.92 -29.39
C SER A 479 -11.35 17.68 -30.67
N LEU A 480 -10.35 18.00 -31.51
CA LEU A 480 -10.52 18.65 -32.81
C LEU A 480 -10.92 17.67 -33.93
N LYS A 481 -12.19 17.28 -33.94
CA LYS A 481 -12.73 16.28 -34.87
C LYS A 481 -12.82 16.72 -36.34
N GLN A 482 -12.45 15.82 -37.23
CA GLN A 482 -12.55 16.02 -38.67
C GLN A 482 -14.00 16.28 -39.13
N GLY A 483 -14.18 17.33 -39.92
CA GLY A 483 -15.47 17.68 -40.52
C GLY A 483 -16.48 18.32 -39.56
N GLU A 484 -16.14 18.51 -38.29
CA GLU A 484 -17.01 19.13 -37.29
C GLU A 484 -16.58 20.58 -36.99
N ARG A 485 -17.50 21.41 -36.47
CA ARG A 485 -17.16 22.76 -36.00
C ARG A 485 -16.56 22.64 -34.61
N CYS A 486 -15.25 22.76 -34.50
CA CYS A 486 -14.52 22.64 -33.25
C CYS A 486 -14.20 24.02 -32.67
N LYS A 487 -14.27 24.13 -31.34
CA LYS A 487 -13.92 25.34 -30.60
C LYS A 487 -12.44 25.29 -30.26
N SER A 488 -11.73 26.37 -30.58
CA SER A 488 -10.28 26.43 -30.43
C SER A 488 -9.82 27.79 -29.94
N VAL A 489 -8.59 27.83 -29.44
CA VAL A 489 -7.78 29.04 -29.30
C VAL A 489 -6.76 29.01 -30.42
N SER A 490 -6.82 29.99 -31.32
CA SER A 490 -5.96 30.07 -32.49
C SER A 490 -4.85 31.09 -32.31
N VAL A 491 -3.62 30.69 -32.63
CA VAL A 491 -2.46 31.56 -32.74
C VAL A 491 -2.15 31.77 -34.22
N SER A 492 -2.23 33.02 -34.69
CA SER A 492 -1.81 33.37 -36.04
C SER A 492 -0.41 33.98 -36.02
N VAL A 493 0.44 33.60 -36.96
CA VAL A 493 1.82 34.10 -37.07
C VAL A 493 2.17 34.41 -38.52
N VAL A 494 2.72 35.60 -38.76
CA VAL A 494 3.34 35.93 -40.05
C VAL A 494 4.85 35.85 -39.89
N LEU A 495 5.51 35.07 -40.75
CA LEU A 495 6.97 34.94 -40.72
C LEU A 495 7.65 35.94 -41.66
N HIS A 496 8.79 36.46 -41.21
CA HIS A 496 9.78 37.05 -42.11
C HIS A 496 10.47 35.96 -42.95
N SER A 497 11.17 36.37 -44.01
CA SER A 497 11.87 35.46 -44.92
C SER A 497 13.01 34.67 -44.28
N ASP A 498 13.54 35.13 -43.15
CA ASP A 498 14.55 34.44 -42.35
C ASP A 498 13.95 33.49 -41.30
N GLY A 499 12.62 33.42 -41.24
CA GLY A 499 11.88 32.60 -40.28
C GLY A 499 11.58 33.29 -38.95
N CYS A 500 12.00 34.54 -38.69
CA CYS A 500 11.60 35.21 -37.44
C CYS A 500 10.13 35.64 -37.43
N ILE A 501 9.55 35.82 -36.24
CA ILE A 501 8.16 36.27 -36.08
C ILE A 501 8.06 37.74 -36.48
N ALA A 502 7.29 38.04 -37.52
CA ALA A 502 6.98 39.41 -37.92
C ALA A 502 5.81 39.97 -37.12
N GLU A 503 4.72 39.21 -37.09
CA GLU A 503 3.45 39.58 -36.49
C GLU A 503 2.80 38.34 -35.90
N TYR A 504 2.05 38.50 -34.81
CA TYR A 504 1.25 37.42 -34.24
C TYR A 504 -0.08 37.93 -33.66
N SER A 505 -1.06 37.05 -33.56
CA SER A 505 -2.31 37.28 -32.83
C SER A 505 -2.76 36.00 -32.12
N VAL A 506 -3.55 36.15 -31.07
CA VAL A 506 -4.19 35.04 -30.35
C VAL A 506 -5.68 35.36 -30.22
N GLU A 507 -6.54 34.44 -30.62
CA GLU A 507 -7.99 34.63 -30.61
C GLU A 507 -8.74 33.33 -30.34
N ASN A 508 -9.87 33.44 -29.63
CA ASN A 508 -10.82 32.34 -29.54
C ASN A 508 -11.49 32.18 -30.90
N SER A 509 -11.65 30.96 -31.38
CA SER A 509 -12.06 30.67 -32.75
C SER A 509 -12.97 29.45 -32.87
N VAL A 510 -13.60 29.35 -34.04
CA VAL A 510 -14.26 28.13 -34.52
C VAL A 510 -13.57 27.69 -35.79
N ILE A 511 -13.09 26.44 -35.82
CA ILE A 511 -12.46 25.82 -36.98
C ILE A 511 -13.27 24.62 -37.45
N LYS A 512 -12.93 24.12 -38.64
CA LYS A 512 -13.46 22.86 -39.17
C LYS A 512 -12.30 22.03 -39.71
N PRO A 513 -11.70 21.13 -38.90
CA PRO A 513 -10.60 20.28 -39.35
C PRO A 513 -10.96 19.58 -40.66
N THR A 514 -10.17 19.81 -41.70
CA THR A 514 -10.42 19.27 -43.05
C THR A 514 -9.92 17.83 -43.13
N TYR A 515 -8.72 17.60 -42.60
CA TYR A 515 -8.08 16.30 -42.55
C TYR A 515 -7.59 16.00 -41.14
N MET A 516 -7.79 14.74 -40.75
CA MET A 516 -7.07 14.07 -39.69
C MET A 516 -6.10 13.09 -40.38
N LEU A 517 -4.80 13.35 -40.25
CA LEU A 517 -3.76 12.58 -40.93
C LEU A 517 -2.87 11.90 -39.91
N THR A 518 -2.36 10.72 -40.26
CA THR A 518 -1.20 10.18 -39.55
C THR A 518 0.08 10.91 -39.99
N TYR A 519 1.13 10.88 -39.17
CA TYR A 519 2.44 11.42 -39.57
C TYR A 519 2.97 10.80 -40.87
N GLU A 520 2.74 9.50 -41.10
CA GLU A 520 3.12 8.79 -42.33
C GLU A 520 2.32 9.32 -43.52
N SER A 521 1.01 9.47 -43.35
CA SER A 521 0.11 9.97 -44.40
C SER A 521 0.45 11.41 -44.78
N ALA A 522 0.71 12.27 -43.79
CA ALA A 522 1.15 13.64 -44.02
C ALA A 522 2.52 13.69 -44.72
N THR A 523 3.45 12.81 -44.35
CA THR A 523 4.76 12.70 -45.00
C THR A 523 4.63 12.25 -46.46
N GLU A 524 3.75 11.30 -46.74
CA GLU A 524 3.46 10.85 -48.10
C GLU A 524 2.85 11.98 -48.95
N LEU A 525 1.87 12.72 -48.42
CA LEU A 525 1.27 13.88 -49.11
C LEU A 525 2.31 14.97 -49.41
N LEU A 526 3.21 15.25 -48.47
CA LEU A 526 4.32 16.19 -48.67
C LEU A 526 5.26 15.70 -49.79
N HIS A 527 5.49 14.39 -49.91
CA HIS A 527 6.32 13.82 -50.96
C HIS A 527 5.64 13.88 -52.35
N LEU A 528 4.33 13.61 -52.40
CA LEU A 528 3.55 13.65 -53.65
C LEU A 528 3.44 15.06 -54.21
N ASN A 529 3.54 16.10 -53.37
CA ASN A 529 3.60 17.50 -53.77
C ASN A 529 2.43 17.91 -54.69
N LEU A 530 1.21 17.56 -54.27
CA LEU A 530 -0.02 17.84 -55.00
C LEU A 530 -0.38 19.34 -54.94
N GLU A 531 -0.92 19.89 -56.03
CA GLU A 531 -1.31 21.31 -56.09
C GLU A 531 -2.47 21.62 -55.16
N GLU A 532 -3.38 20.65 -54.97
CA GLU A 532 -4.53 20.74 -54.07
C GLU A 532 -4.13 20.81 -52.60
N GLU A 533 -2.90 20.42 -52.25
CA GLU A 533 -2.33 20.41 -50.89
C GLU A 533 -1.28 21.52 -50.69
N ALA A 534 -1.45 22.65 -51.38
CA ALA A 534 -0.53 23.78 -51.29
C ALA A 534 -0.34 24.31 -49.86
N GLU A 535 -1.38 24.29 -49.03
CA GLU A 535 -1.34 24.74 -47.64
C GLU A 535 -0.45 23.84 -46.76
N LEU A 536 -0.50 22.52 -46.97
CA LEU A 536 0.37 21.57 -46.26
C LEU A 536 1.85 21.80 -46.63
N ARG A 537 2.13 22.10 -47.90
CA ARG A 537 3.47 22.49 -48.35
C ARG A 537 3.93 23.81 -47.72
N LEU A 538 3.05 24.81 -47.63
CA LEU A 538 3.37 26.09 -46.97
C LEU A 538 3.71 25.87 -45.48
N LEU A 539 3.00 24.97 -44.79
CA LEU A 539 3.34 24.58 -43.42
C LEU A 539 4.74 23.94 -43.34
N SER A 540 5.09 23.07 -44.27
CA SER A 540 6.43 22.46 -44.34
C SER A 540 7.53 23.49 -44.62
N GLU A 541 7.30 24.42 -45.56
CA GLU A 541 8.21 25.55 -45.83
C GLU A 541 8.42 26.41 -44.58
N ALA A 542 7.34 26.75 -43.87
CA ALA A 542 7.39 27.49 -42.62
C ALA A 542 8.18 26.75 -41.53
N ALA A 543 7.96 25.45 -41.37
CA ALA A 543 8.69 24.63 -40.40
C ALA A 543 10.20 24.62 -40.69
N ALA A 544 10.59 24.48 -41.96
CA ALA A 544 12.00 24.55 -42.35
C ALA A 544 12.63 25.91 -42.03
N LEU A 545 11.91 27.02 -42.29
CA LEU A 545 12.36 28.37 -41.93
C LEU A 545 12.52 28.53 -40.41
N ARG A 546 11.53 28.08 -39.62
CA ARG A 546 11.58 28.14 -38.16
C ARG A 546 12.73 27.34 -37.56
N PHE A 547 12.93 26.12 -38.06
CA PHE A 547 14.04 25.27 -37.66
C PHE A 547 15.39 25.96 -37.91
N GLN A 548 15.61 26.48 -39.12
CA GLN A 548 16.85 27.18 -39.47
C GLN A 548 17.07 28.44 -38.61
N TRP A 549 16.03 29.24 -38.42
CA TRP A 549 16.09 30.44 -37.59
C TRP A 549 16.48 30.10 -36.15
N ARG A 550 15.79 29.14 -35.51
CA ARG A 550 16.06 28.72 -34.13
C ARG A 550 17.47 28.18 -33.97
N ARG A 551 17.95 27.37 -34.91
CA ARG A 551 19.33 26.87 -34.95
C ARG A 551 20.33 28.03 -35.06
N GLY A 552 20.04 29.04 -35.87
CA GLY A 552 20.80 30.28 -35.96
C GLY A 552 20.85 31.07 -34.64
N GLN A 553 19.80 30.98 -33.82
CA GLN A 553 19.74 31.55 -32.46
C GLN A 553 20.35 30.65 -31.37
N GLY A 554 20.96 29.51 -31.74
CA GLY A 554 21.64 28.61 -30.81
C GLY A 554 20.79 27.48 -30.24
N ALA A 555 19.59 27.21 -30.78
CA ALA A 555 18.81 26.04 -30.40
C ALA A 555 19.57 24.74 -30.70
N ILE A 556 19.46 23.73 -29.83
CA ILE A 556 20.04 22.41 -30.03
C ILE A 556 18.95 21.46 -30.54
N ASP A 557 19.21 20.80 -31.67
CA ASP A 557 18.35 19.73 -32.19
C ASP A 557 18.73 18.41 -31.51
N THR A 558 17.76 17.79 -30.85
CA THR A 558 17.89 16.51 -30.14
C THR A 558 17.01 15.43 -30.75
N SER A 559 16.60 15.59 -32.02
CA SER A 559 15.77 14.60 -32.71
C SER A 559 16.39 13.20 -32.63
N THR A 560 15.57 12.24 -32.21
CA THR A 560 15.95 10.84 -32.05
C THR A 560 15.05 9.91 -32.85
N ILE A 561 15.54 8.69 -33.04
CA ILE A 561 14.72 7.58 -33.49
C ILE A 561 14.15 6.93 -32.23
N GLU A 562 12.83 6.93 -32.10
CA GLU A 562 12.11 6.40 -30.96
C GLU A 562 11.33 5.14 -31.35
N THR A 563 11.06 4.30 -30.35
CA THR A 563 10.24 3.09 -30.53
C THR A 563 8.93 3.30 -29.81
N ARG A 564 7.83 3.19 -30.56
CA ARG A 564 6.48 3.17 -30.01
C ARG A 564 5.97 1.74 -30.00
N ILE A 565 5.42 1.33 -28.85
CA ILE A 565 4.91 -0.03 -28.62
C ILE A 565 3.40 0.08 -28.39
N LYS A 566 2.62 -0.69 -29.16
CA LYS A 566 1.18 -0.84 -28.94
C LYS A 566 0.86 -2.29 -28.63
N VAL A 567 0.15 -2.51 -27.54
CA VAL A 567 -0.34 -3.83 -27.12
C VAL A 567 -1.84 -3.89 -27.36
N THR A 568 -2.29 -4.82 -28.18
CA THR A 568 -3.71 -5.10 -28.44
C THR A 568 -4.14 -6.28 -27.59
N ASN A 569 -5.35 -6.20 -27.02
CA ASN A 569 -5.90 -7.17 -26.06
C ASN A 569 -4.96 -7.45 -24.88
N PRO A 570 -4.56 -6.43 -24.10
CA PRO A 570 -3.57 -6.58 -23.03
C PRO A 570 -3.97 -7.57 -21.92
N ASP A 571 -5.26 -7.87 -21.80
CA ASP A 571 -5.79 -8.82 -20.82
C ASP A 571 -5.70 -10.29 -21.27
N ASP A 572 -5.44 -10.54 -22.56
CA ASP A 572 -5.26 -11.89 -23.09
C ASP A 572 -3.94 -12.50 -22.57
N PRO A 573 -3.87 -13.82 -22.31
CA PRO A 573 -2.62 -14.46 -21.92
C PRO A 573 -1.48 -14.24 -22.92
N GLU A 574 -1.81 -14.13 -24.20
CA GLU A 574 -0.88 -13.87 -25.31
C GLU A 574 -1.34 -12.63 -26.10
N PRO A 575 -1.00 -11.41 -25.63
CA PRO A 575 -1.43 -10.19 -26.28
C PRO A 575 -0.64 -9.94 -27.57
N SER A 576 -1.25 -9.24 -28.53
CA SER A 576 -0.57 -8.86 -29.77
C SER A 576 0.25 -7.59 -29.56
N ILE A 577 1.52 -7.62 -29.95
CA ILE A 577 2.45 -6.49 -29.79
C ILE A 577 2.84 -5.96 -31.16
N LYS A 578 2.56 -4.68 -31.39
CA LYS A 578 3.01 -3.93 -32.57
C LYS A 578 4.12 -2.97 -32.18
N LEU A 579 5.13 -2.89 -33.02
CA LEU A 579 6.28 -2.00 -32.87
C LEU A 579 6.31 -1.02 -34.04
N TYR A 580 6.38 0.25 -33.71
CA TYR A 580 6.54 1.35 -34.66
C TYR A 580 7.88 2.02 -34.38
N VAL A 581 8.56 2.43 -35.45
CA VAL A 581 9.82 3.17 -35.36
C VAL A 581 9.55 4.55 -35.89
N GLU A 582 9.65 5.53 -35.00
CA GLU A 582 9.35 6.93 -35.29
C GLU A 582 10.66 7.69 -35.40
N ASN A 583 10.88 8.33 -36.54
CA ASN A 583 12.03 9.19 -36.73
C ASN A 583 11.57 10.64 -36.57
N GLN A 584 11.89 11.28 -35.45
CA GLN A 584 11.49 12.67 -35.18
C GLN A 584 12.02 13.66 -36.22
N ALA A 585 13.03 13.27 -37.01
CA ALA A 585 13.52 14.09 -38.11
C ALA A 585 12.62 14.06 -39.35
N ASP A 586 11.63 13.18 -39.43
CA ASP A 586 10.72 13.03 -40.57
C ASP A 586 9.93 14.32 -40.83
N PRO A 587 9.60 14.63 -42.10
CA PRO A 587 9.05 15.93 -42.48
C PRO A 587 7.78 16.34 -41.74
N ALA A 588 6.82 15.43 -41.56
CA ALA A 588 5.57 15.73 -40.86
C ALA A 588 5.77 15.93 -39.35
N MET A 589 6.57 15.08 -38.68
CA MET A 589 6.88 15.24 -37.26
C MET A 589 7.64 16.54 -36.99
N ARG A 590 8.61 16.87 -37.85
CA ARG A 590 9.33 18.14 -37.80
C ARG A 590 8.40 19.33 -38.03
N LEU A 591 7.45 19.21 -38.96
CA LEU A 591 6.45 20.24 -39.23
C LEU A 591 5.63 20.55 -37.98
N VAL A 592 4.98 19.53 -37.40
CA VAL A 592 4.13 19.71 -36.22
C VAL A 592 4.95 20.24 -35.05
N SER A 593 6.12 19.65 -34.76
CA SER A 593 6.97 20.09 -33.64
C SER A 593 7.43 21.54 -33.77
N GLU A 594 7.86 22.00 -34.95
CA GLU A 594 8.24 23.41 -35.15
C GLU A 594 7.04 24.36 -35.01
N MET A 595 5.85 23.96 -35.44
CA MET A 595 4.64 24.76 -35.25
C MET A 595 4.25 24.85 -33.77
N MET A 596 4.34 23.76 -33.00
CA MET A 596 4.06 23.78 -31.56
C MET A 596 5.09 24.62 -30.79
N ILE A 597 6.37 24.55 -31.17
CA ILE A 597 7.41 25.38 -30.56
C ILE A 597 7.17 26.86 -30.88
N LEU A 598 6.77 27.17 -32.11
CA LEU A 598 6.37 28.53 -32.51
C LEU A 598 5.16 29.02 -31.70
N CYS A 599 4.14 28.18 -31.51
CA CYS A 599 2.98 28.49 -30.68
C CYS A 599 3.39 28.90 -29.27
N ASN A 600 4.22 28.05 -28.62
CA ASN A 600 4.68 28.27 -27.26
C ASN A 600 5.53 29.54 -27.13
N GLU A 601 6.38 29.85 -28.13
CA GLU A 601 7.15 31.10 -28.17
C GLU A 601 6.23 32.34 -28.22
N VAL A 602 5.17 32.29 -29.02
CA VAL A 602 4.18 33.37 -29.12
C VAL A 602 3.42 33.55 -27.80
N ILE A 603 2.95 32.46 -27.19
CA ILE A 603 2.22 32.51 -25.91
C ILE A 603 3.13 33.02 -24.78
N ALA A 604 4.38 32.56 -24.72
CA ALA A 604 5.35 33.06 -23.74
C ALA A 604 5.62 34.56 -23.93
N THR A 605 5.77 35.02 -25.17
CA THR A 605 5.95 36.43 -25.51
C THR A 605 4.73 37.27 -25.09
N LEU A 606 3.53 36.79 -25.41
CA LEU A 606 2.28 37.43 -25.01
C LEU A 606 2.17 37.54 -23.49
N GLY A 607 2.46 36.45 -22.77
CA GLY A 607 2.43 36.42 -21.31
C GLY A 607 3.41 37.41 -20.68
N CYS A 608 4.63 37.47 -21.21
CA CYS A 608 5.65 38.42 -20.76
C CYS A 608 5.21 39.87 -20.97
N LEU A 609 4.73 40.22 -22.17
CA LEU A 609 4.32 41.59 -22.51
C LEU A 609 3.11 42.07 -21.70
N ASN A 610 2.21 41.15 -21.35
CA ASN A 610 0.99 41.47 -20.62
C ASN A 610 1.08 41.19 -19.11
N ASN A 611 2.25 40.79 -18.60
CA ASN A 611 2.45 40.38 -17.21
C ASN A 611 1.45 39.30 -16.75
N LEU A 612 1.16 38.32 -17.62
CA LEU A 612 0.31 37.19 -17.29
C LEU A 612 1.13 36.10 -16.60
N PRO A 613 0.71 35.59 -15.45
CA PRO A 613 1.35 34.44 -14.82
C PRO A 613 1.03 33.19 -15.64
N LEU A 614 2.07 32.66 -16.29
CA LEU A 614 2.07 31.37 -16.97
C LEU A 614 2.99 30.41 -16.19
N PRO A 615 2.75 29.08 -16.25
CA PRO A 615 3.53 28.09 -15.52
C PRO A 615 5.03 28.10 -15.87
#